data_AF-A0AAD6RVF0-F1
#
_entry.id   AF-A0AAD6RVF0-F1
#
_cell.length_a   1.000
_cell.length_b   1.000
_cell.length_c   1.000
_cell.angle_alpha   90.00
_cell.angle_beta   90.00
_cell.angle_gamma   90.00
#
_symmetry.space_group_name_H-M   'P 1'
#
loop_
_entity.id
_entity.type
_entity.pdbx_description
1 polymer ?
#
loop_
_entity_poly.entity_id
_entity_poly.type
_entity_poly.pdbx_seq_one_letter_code
_entity_poly.pdbx_strand_id
1 'polypeptide(L)' 'MNNLGNTSYKQARIWGTKYFKNNFDRLVHVKTKVDPANFFRNEQSIPPLTPW' A
#
# COMPACT_ATOMS: atom_id res chain seq x y z
N MET A 1 1.56 -16.25 -0.16
CA MET A 1 2.99 -15.99 0.09
C MET A 1 3.21 -14.49 -0.09
N ASN A 2 3.59 -13.79 0.99
CA ASN A 2 3.86 -12.35 0.95
C ASN A 2 5.30 -12.17 0.44
N ASN A 3 5.45 -11.70 -0.80
CA ASN A 3 6.76 -11.37 -1.35
C ASN A 3 7.36 -10.23 -0.50
N LEU A 4 8.48 -10.53 0.15
CA LEU A 4 9.23 -9.68 1.07
C LEU A 4 9.46 -8.25 0.54
N GLY A 5 8.53 -7.35 0.86
CA GLY A 5 8.75 -5.89 0.80
C GLY A 5 8.10 -5.14 -0.37
N ASN A 6 7.62 -5.80 -1.42
CA ASN A 6 6.94 -5.14 -2.54
C ASN A 6 5.54 -5.74 -2.77
N THR A 7 4.61 -5.40 -1.87
CA THR A 7 3.20 -5.72 -2.07
C THR A 7 2.62 -4.73 -3.08
N SER A 8 2.05 -5.23 -4.17
CA SER A 8 1.41 -4.36 -5.16
C SER A 8 0.10 -3.78 -4.64
N TYR A 9 -0.34 -2.64 -5.20
CA TYR A 9 -1.68 -2.08 -4.92
C TYR A 9 -2.79 -3.13 -5.08
N LYS A 10 -2.74 -3.97 -6.12
CA LYS A 10 -3.76 -5.01 -6.38
C LYS A 10 -3.83 -6.04 -5.25
N GLN A 11 -2.68 -6.49 -4.75
CA GLN A 11 -2.61 -7.42 -3.61
C GLN A 11 -3.04 -6.73 -2.32
N ALA A 12 -2.56 -5.50 -2.08
CA ALA A 12 -2.88 -4.74 -0.90
C ALA A 12 -4.37 -4.42 -0.79
N ARG A 13 -5.05 -4.17 -1.90
CA ARG A 13 -6.48 -3.84 -1.94
C ARG A 13 -7.37 -4.96 -1.37
N ILE A 14 -6.95 -6.23 -1.49
CA ILE A 14 -7.72 -7.40 -1.02
C ILE A 14 -7.93 -7.34 0.50
N TRP A 15 -6.90 -6.97 1.27
CA TRP A 15 -6.99 -6.81 2.71
C TRP A 15 -7.24 -5.35 3.12
N GLY A 16 -6.69 -4.38 2.40
CA GLY A 16 -6.79 -2.96 2.69
C GLY A 16 -8.22 -2.43 2.64
N THR A 17 -9.05 -2.92 1.72
CA THR A 17 -10.48 -2.58 1.69
C THR A 17 -11.27 -3.19 2.85
N LYS A 18 -10.80 -4.30 3.45
CA LYS A 18 -11.44 -4.87 4.66
C LYS A 18 -11.21 -3.99 5.89
N TYR A 19 -10.00 -3.43 6.03
CA TYR A 19 -9.65 -2.54 7.14
C TYR A 19 -10.14 -1.11 6.94
N PHE A 20 -9.92 -0.53 5.75
CA PHE A 20 -10.11 0.89 5.50
C PHE A 20 -11.35 1.20 4.64
N LYS A 21 -12.06 0.18 4.13
CA LYS A 21 -13.24 0.34 3.26
C LYS A 21 -12.91 1.28 2.09
N ASN A 22 -13.77 2.26 1.85
CA ASN A 22 -13.64 3.26 0.79
C ASN A 22 -12.48 4.25 1.02
N ASN A 23 -11.86 4.24 2.21
CA ASN A 23 -10.72 5.12 2.50
C ASN A 23 -9.39 4.56 2.01
N PHE A 24 -9.32 3.28 1.62
CA PHE A 24 -8.07 2.64 1.18
C PHE A 24 -7.40 3.44 0.05
N ASP A 25 -8.17 3.83 -0.97
CA ASP A 25 -7.64 4.54 -2.13
C ASP A 25 -7.09 5.92 -1.74
N ARG A 26 -7.75 6.63 -0.81
CA ARG A 26 -7.26 7.91 -0.28
C ARG A 26 -5.93 7.72 0.47
N LEU A 27 -5.81 6.66 1.27
CA LEU A 27 -4.57 6.37 2.00
C LEU A 27 -3.42 6.00 1.07
N VAL A 28 -3.69 5.25 0.00
CA VAL A 28 -2.71 4.95 -1.06
C VAL A 28 -2.19 6.24 -1.72
N HIS A 29 -3.07 7.21 -2.01
CA HIS A 29 -2.65 8.50 -2.56
C HIS A 29 -1.80 9.31 -1.58
N VAL A 30 -2.17 9.35 -0.29
CA VAL A 30 -1.36 10.00 0.74
C VAL A 30 0.01 9.33 0.84
N LYS A 31 0.05 8.00 0.94
CA LYS A 31 1.29 7.20 0.98
C LYS A 31 2.19 7.49 -0.20
N THR A 32 1.64 7.54 -1.42
CA THR A 32 2.39 7.83 -2.65
C THR A 32 3.05 9.22 -2.60
N LYS A 33 2.41 10.21 -1.98
CA LYS A 33 2.97 11.58 -1.86
C LYS A 33 4.01 11.69 -0.75
N VAL A 34 3.77 11.09 0.40
CA VAL A 34 4.61 11.27 1.60
C VAL A 34 5.79 10.31 1.67
N ASP A 35 5.67 9.13 1.05
CA ASP A 35 6.71 8.10 1.03
C ASP A 35 6.71 7.35 -0.33
N PRO A 36 7.12 8.04 -1.42
CA PRO A 36 7.16 7.47 -2.77
C PRO A 36 8.17 6.32 -2.90
N ALA A 37 9.23 6.32 -2.08
CA ALA A 37 10.23 5.25 -2.06
C ALA A 37 9.78 4.00 -1.27
N ASN A 38 8.59 4.06 -0.66
CA ASN A 38 8.06 2.99 0.20
C ASN A 38 9.05 2.56 1.30
N PHE A 39 9.73 3.53 1.92
CA PHE A 39 10.70 3.28 3.00
C PHE A 39 9.99 2.74 4.25
N PHE A 40 8.88 3.38 4.64
CA PHE A 40 8.08 2.94 5.79
C PHE A 40 7.15 1.80 5.38
N ARG A 41 7.62 0.55 5.48
CA ARG A 41 6.83 -0.61 5.10
C ARG A 41 6.98 -1.78 6.07
N ASN A 42 5.94 -2.61 6.11
CA ASN A 42 5.83 -3.89 6.79
C ASN A 42 4.96 -4.84 5.94
N GLU A 43 4.65 -6.03 6.48
CA GLU A 43 3.96 -7.12 5.78
C GLU A 43 2.56 -6.76 5.28
N GLN A 44 1.89 -5.77 5.88
CA GLN A 44 0.55 -5.30 5.51
C GLN A 44 0.52 -3.78 5.32
N SER A 45 1.61 -3.20 4.85
CA SER A 45 1.69 -1.77 4.59
C SER A 45 0.94 -1.39 3.32
N ILE A 46 0.36 -0.19 3.35
CA ILE A 46 -0.25 0.43 2.18
C ILE A 46 0.87 0.73 1.18
N PRO A 47 0.81 0.21 -0.06
CA PRO A 47 1.83 0.47 -1.05
C PRO A 47 1.58 1.79 -1.79
N PRO A 48 2.64 2.48 -2.26
CA PRO A 48 2.49 3.58 -3.20
C PRO A 48 2.06 3.08 -4.59
N LEU A 49 1.52 3.97 -5.42
CA LEU A 49 1.07 3.63 -6.78
C LEU A 49 2.23 3.42 -7.78
N THR A 50 3.40 3.97 -7.49
CA THR A 50 4.59 3.91 -8.34
C THR A 50 5.78 3.44 -7.51
N PRO A 51 6.26 2.20 -7.68
CA PRO A 51 7.60 1.86 -7.23
C PRO A 51 8.62 2.47 -8.20
N TRP A 52 9.75 2.95 -7.68
CA TRP A 52 10.96 3.15 -8.48
C TRP A 52 11.59 1.79 -8.79
#